data_AF-A0A386JAV7-F1
#
_entry.id   AF-A0A386JAV7-F1
#
_cell.length_a   1.000
_cell.length_b   1.000
_cell.length_c   1.000
_cell.angle_alpha   90.00
_cell.angle_beta   90.00
_cell.angle_gamma   90.00
#
_symmetry.space_group_name_H-M   'P 1'
#
loop_
_entity.id
_entity.type
_entity.pdbx_description
1 polymer ?
#
loop_
_entity_poly.entity_id
_entity_poly.type
_entity_poly.pdbx_seq_one_letter_code
_entity_poly.pdbx_strand_id
1 'polypeptide(L)'
;MSGANIVHSGYGLRCEKLDKPLNLGWGLDNSAVLHWPGELPTGWLCDALDQIFIAAPQLSAVVLPWSEWCEEPQALTLFGQVQSDIIHRSAFWQLPLWLSSPANRASGEMVFDAEREIYFPQRPPPSAG
;
A
#
# COMPACT_ATOMS: atom_id res chain seq x y z
N MET A 1 -2.41 -8.48 -8.26
CA MET A 1 -1.30 -9.13 -7.54
C MET A 1 -0.71 -8.07 -6.63
N SER A 2 -0.60 -8.33 -5.33
CA SER A 2 -0.03 -7.39 -4.35
C SER A 2 1.38 -6.98 -4.77
N GLY A 3 1.62 -5.67 -4.90
CA GLY A 3 2.88 -5.03 -5.28
C GLY A 3 4.00 -5.27 -4.27
N ALA A 4 3.67 -5.37 -2.98
CA ALA A 4 4.57 -5.82 -1.92
C ALA A 4 4.28 -7.29 -1.56
N ASN A 5 5.32 -8.09 -1.36
CA ASN A 5 5.22 -9.44 -0.81
C ASN A 5 6.12 -9.52 0.42
N ILE A 6 5.56 -9.19 1.57
CA ILE A 6 6.27 -9.08 2.83
C ILE A 6 6.16 -10.40 3.57
N VAL A 7 7.29 -11.07 3.75
CA VAL A 7 7.38 -12.36 4.44
C VAL A 7 8.17 -12.22 5.73
N HIS A 8 7.82 -13.05 6.72
CA HIS A 8 8.53 -13.11 7.98
C HIS A 8 9.81 -13.93 7.81
N SER A 9 10.96 -13.28 7.89
CA SER A 9 12.29 -13.86 7.70
C SER A 9 13.03 -13.82 9.04
N GLY A 10 12.92 -14.87 9.86
CA GLY A 10 13.76 -15.21 11.03
C GLY A 10 13.99 -14.13 12.11
N TYR A 11 14.61 -13.00 11.73
CA TYR A 11 14.96 -11.84 12.55
C TYR A 11 14.21 -10.55 12.14
N GLY A 12 13.28 -10.58 11.17
CA GLY A 12 12.51 -9.41 10.75
C GLY A 12 11.54 -9.67 9.58
N LEU A 13 11.02 -8.59 8.98
CA LEU A 13 10.21 -8.65 7.77
C LEU A 13 11.09 -8.44 6.54
N ARG A 14 10.87 -9.22 5.47
CA ARG A 14 11.58 -9.12 4.19
C ARG A 14 10.58 -8.90 3.08
N CYS A 15 10.89 -8.03 2.13
CA CYS A 15 10.12 -7.96 0.89
C CYS A 15 10.72 -8.92 -0.14
N GLU A 16 10.04 -10.01 -0.47
CA GLU A 16 10.52 -10.97 -1.49
C GLU A 16 10.63 -10.32 -2.88
N LYS A 17 9.73 -9.39 -3.19
CA LYS A 17 9.72 -8.73 -4.51
C LYS A 17 10.87 -7.75 -4.72
N LEU A 18 11.38 -7.15 -3.64
CA LEU A 18 12.57 -6.29 -3.70
C LEU A 18 13.86 -7.08 -3.45
N ASP A 19 13.75 -8.36 -3.08
CA ASP A 19 14.82 -9.23 -2.59
C ASP A 19 15.64 -8.64 -1.42
N LYS A 20 15.16 -7.56 -0.80
CA LYS A 20 15.86 -6.80 0.25
C LYS A 20 15.21 -6.98 1.63
N PRO A 21 16.00 -7.01 2.71
CA PRO A 21 15.45 -6.95 4.07
C PRO A 21 14.78 -5.59 4.28
N LEU A 22 13.59 -5.58 4.88
CA LEU A 22 12.96 -4.33 5.32
C LEU A 22 13.54 -3.95 6.67
N ASN A 23 14.14 -2.77 6.73
CA ASN A 23 14.69 -2.26 7.97
C ASN A 23 13.55 -1.64 8.79
N LEU A 24 12.99 -2.46 9.69
CA LEU A 24 11.91 -2.10 10.60
C LEU A 24 12.47 -2.00 12.02
N GLY A 25 12.51 -0.78 12.55
CA GLY A 25 12.81 -0.52 13.95
C GLY A 25 11.54 -0.59 14.78
N TRP A 26 11.52 -1.36 15.87
CA TRP A 26 10.36 -1.42 16.76
C TRP A 26 10.41 -0.30 17.79
N GLY A 27 9.38 0.54 17.82
CA GLY A 27 9.19 1.57 18.84
C GLY A 27 8.63 1.00 20.14
N LEU A 28 8.93 1.67 21.26
CA LEU A 28 8.46 1.27 22.60
C LEU A 28 6.95 1.51 22.81
N ASP A 29 6.32 2.29 21.95
CA ASP A 29 4.92 2.69 21.94
C ASP A 29 4.03 1.78 21.06
N ASN A 30 4.52 0.58 20.73
CA ASN A 30 3.93 -0.31 19.74
C ASN A 30 3.84 0.31 18.33
N SER A 31 4.69 1.30 18.03
CA SER A 31 4.91 1.72 16.65
C SER A 31 6.06 0.93 16.02
N ALA A 32 6.18 1.02 14.70
CA ALA A 32 7.39 0.60 14.00
C ALA A 32 7.88 1.73 13.10
N VAL A 33 9.18 1.90 12.98
CA VAL A 33 9.81 2.79 12.01
C VAL A 33 10.17 1.96 10.79
N LEU A 34 9.62 2.31 9.63
CA LEU A 34 9.98 1.69 8.36
C LEU A 34 10.91 2.63 7.59
N HIS A 35 12.18 2.24 7.46
CA HIS A 35 13.16 2.98 6.68
C HIS A 35 12.97 2.74 5.18
N TRP A 36 13.35 3.72 4.38
CA TRP A 36 13.18 3.65 2.92
C TRP A 36 14.11 2.57 2.32
N PRO A 37 13.56 1.53 1.66
CA PRO A 37 14.36 0.42 1.11
C PRO A 37 14.99 0.72 -0.28
N GLY A 38 14.81 1.95 -0.79
CA GLY A 38 15.18 2.39 -2.14
C GLY A 38 13.99 2.35 -3.11
N GLU A 39 14.25 2.36 -4.41
CA GLU A 39 13.21 2.42 -5.45
C GLU A 39 12.11 1.36 -5.27
N LEU A 40 10.85 1.83 -5.33
CA LEU A 40 9.66 1.03 -5.05
C LEU A 40 8.77 0.88 -6.29
N PRO A 41 8.20 -0.31 -6.55
CA PRO A 41 7.13 -0.47 -7.51
C PRO A 41 5.90 0.38 -7.15
N THR A 42 5.12 0.77 -8.16
CA THR A 42 3.84 1.47 -7.96
C THR A 42 2.88 0.65 -7.09
N GLY A 43 2.30 1.29 -6.08
CA GLY A 43 1.36 0.67 -5.13
C GLY A 43 2.02 -0.17 -4.04
N TRP A 44 3.35 -0.29 -4.05
CA TRP A 44 4.08 -1.12 -3.09
C TRP A 44 3.90 -0.63 -1.65
N LEU A 45 3.93 0.68 -1.40
CA LEU A 45 3.90 1.23 -0.04
C LEU A 45 2.60 0.90 0.69
N CYS A 46 1.46 1.06 0.03
CA CYS A 46 0.16 0.69 0.60
C CYS A 46 0.07 -0.81 0.88
N ASP A 47 0.51 -1.66 -0.05
CA ASP A 47 0.48 -3.11 0.14
C ASP A 47 1.43 -3.58 1.27
N ALA A 48 2.59 -2.93 1.40
CA ALA A 48 3.55 -3.23 2.46
C ALA A 48 2.99 -2.85 3.84
N LEU A 49 2.41 -1.65 3.97
CA LEU A 49 1.78 -1.19 5.20
C LEU A 49 0.61 -2.10 5.62
N ASP A 50 -0.24 -2.50 4.66
CA ASP A 50 -1.34 -3.42 4.91
C ASP A 50 -0.83 -4.77 5.46
N GLN A 51 0.16 -5.36 4.79
CA GLN A 51 0.75 -6.62 5.24
C GLN A 51 1.46 -6.50 6.59
N ILE A 52 2.12 -5.37 6.89
CA ILE A 52 2.72 -5.11 8.20
C ILE A 52 1.64 -5.06 9.29
N PHE A 53 0.54 -4.33 9.08
CA PHE A 53 -0.54 -4.23 10.07
C PHE A 53 -1.33 -5.53 10.24
N ILE A 54 -1.37 -6.39 9.23
CA ILE A 54 -1.95 -7.74 9.31
C ILE A 54 -1.00 -8.68 10.05
N ALA A 55 0.29 -8.67 9.72
CA ALA A 55 1.28 -9.58 10.30
C ALA A 55 1.62 -9.25 11.76
N ALA A 56 1.54 -7.97 12.14
CA ALA A 56 1.82 -7.50 13.49
C ALA A 56 0.60 -6.73 14.04
N PRO A 57 -0.47 -7.43 14.49
CA PRO A 57 -1.70 -6.80 14.95
C PRO A 57 -1.53 -5.93 16.21
N GLN A 58 -0.43 -6.13 16.95
CA GLN A 58 -0.05 -5.29 18.08
C GLN A 58 0.45 -3.90 17.66
N LEU A 59 0.84 -3.69 16.41
CA LEU A 59 1.29 -2.39 15.93
C LEU A 59 0.14 -1.39 15.88
N SER A 60 0.33 -0.26 16.54
CA SER A 60 -0.60 0.86 16.56
C SER A 60 -0.36 1.83 15.40
N ALA A 61 0.90 1.95 14.97
CA ALA A 61 1.33 2.84 13.89
C ALA A 61 2.62 2.39 13.21
N VAL A 62 2.85 2.89 11.99
CA VAL A 62 4.14 2.82 11.29
C VAL A 62 4.60 4.23 10.98
N VAL A 63 5.78 4.60 11.46
CA VAL A 63 6.47 5.85 11.17
C VAL A 63 7.28 5.69 9.89
N LEU A 64 7.10 6.60 8.94
CA LEU A 64 7.89 6.70 7.72
C LEU A 64 8.73 7.97 7.83
N PRO A 65 10.02 7.89 8.24
CA PRO A 65 10.82 9.08 8.49
C PRO A 65 10.83 10.04 7.31
N TRP A 66 10.35 11.27 7.51
CA TRP A 66 10.23 12.25 6.42
C TRP A 66 11.55 12.47 5.66
N SER A 67 12.69 12.43 6.37
CA SER A 67 14.03 12.61 5.79
C SER A 67 14.40 11.58 4.72
N GLU A 68 13.77 10.40 4.75
CA GLU A 68 14.05 9.31 3.81
C GLU A 68 12.94 9.17 2.76
N TRP A 69 11.70 9.47 3.14
CA TRP A 69 10.51 9.19 2.32
C TRP A 69 10.02 10.40 1.52
N CYS A 70 10.59 11.59 1.71
CA CYS A 70 10.17 12.80 1.00
C CYS A 70 10.45 12.77 -0.51
N GLU A 71 11.32 11.86 -0.98
CA GLU A 71 11.62 11.68 -2.41
C GLU A 71 10.68 10.66 -3.08
N GLU A 72 9.94 9.86 -2.31
CA GLU A 72 9.04 8.83 -2.84
C GLU A 72 7.62 9.39 -3.06
N PRO A 73 7.11 9.44 -4.31
CA PRO A 73 5.80 10.02 -4.61
C PRO A 73 4.62 9.32 -3.91
N GLN A 74 4.73 8.00 -3.69
CA GLN A 74 3.71 7.23 -2.98
C GLN A 74 3.60 7.67 -1.51
N ALA A 75 4.75 7.92 -0.86
CA ALA A 75 4.78 8.39 0.51
C ALA A 75 4.26 9.82 0.64
N LEU A 76 4.63 10.73 -0.28
CA LEU A 76 4.08 12.07 -0.32
C LEU A 76 2.55 12.08 -0.46
N THR A 77 2.02 11.21 -1.32
CA THR A 77 0.57 11.05 -1.49
C THR A 77 -0.07 10.57 -0.19
N LEU A 78 0.53 9.58 0.47
CA LEU A 78 0.05 9.06 1.74
C LEU A 78 0.08 10.12 2.86
N PHE A 79 1.19 10.85 2.99
CA PHE A 79 1.37 11.95 3.94
C PHE A 79 0.33 13.05 3.75
N GLY A 80 0.00 13.39 2.50
CA GLY A 80 -1.07 14.35 2.22
C GLY A 80 -2.45 13.90 2.71
N GLN A 81 -2.71 12.59 2.73
CA GLN A 81 -3.99 12.03 3.17
C GLN A 81 -4.09 11.91 4.69
N VAL A 82 -3.02 11.45 5.34
CA VAL A 82 -2.98 11.30 6.81
C VAL A 82 -2.53 12.58 7.53
N GLN A 83 -2.03 13.57 6.80
CA GLN A 83 -1.45 14.82 7.30
C GLN A 83 -0.30 14.62 8.30
N SER A 84 0.43 13.51 8.19
CA SER A 84 1.47 13.09 9.13
C SER A 84 2.45 12.12 8.46
N ASP A 85 3.68 12.04 8.95
CA ASP A 85 4.65 10.99 8.61
C ASP A 85 4.48 9.72 9.47
N ILE A 86 3.53 9.75 10.42
CA ILE A 86 3.10 8.63 11.25
C ILE A 86 1.78 8.08 10.73
N ILE A 87 1.82 6.84 10.25
CA ILE A 87 0.67 6.13 9.71
C ILE A 87 0.03 5.29 10.80
N HIS A 88 -1.06 5.78 11.40
CA HIS A 88 -1.81 5.00 12.39
C HIS A 88 -2.62 3.90 11.70
N ARG A 89 -2.63 2.70 12.29
CA ARG A 89 -3.40 1.54 11.79
C ARG A 89 -4.88 1.87 11.59
N SER A 90 -5.49 2.56 12.55
CA SER A 90 -6.89 2.96 12.51
C SER A 90 -7.19 3.97 11.41
N ALA A 91 -6.25 4.85 11.08
CA ALA A 91 -6.39 5.82 9.99
C ALA A 91 -6.12 5.17 8.63
N PHE A 92 -5.14 4.27 8.56
CA PHE A 92 -4.70 3.61 7.33
C PHE A 92 -5.85 2.88 6.62
N TRP A 93 -6.64 2.07 7.33
CA TRP A 93 -7.77 1.36 6.73
C TRP A 93 -9.01 2.22 6.47
N GLN A 94 -9.00 3.49 6.92
CA GLN A 94 -10.02 4.48 6.55
C GLN A 94 -9.61 5.27 5.30
N LEU A 95 -8.39 5.06 4.79
CA LEU A 95 -7.92 5.75 3.61
C LEU A 95 -8.72 5.35 2.36
N PRO A 96 -8.94 6.29 1.43
CA PRO A 96 -9.65 5.98 0.20
C PRO A 96 -9.00 4.86 -0.63
N LEU A 97 -9.81 3.90 -1.10
CA LEU A 97 -9.36 2.69 -1.82
C LEU A 97 -8.53 2.94 -3.09
N TRP A 98 -8.58 4.15 -3.67
CA TRP A 98 -7.79 4.55 -4.84
C TRP A 98 -6.31 4.79 -4.54
N LEU A 99 -5.90 4.75 -3.26
CA LEU A 99 -4.49 4.67 -2.86
C LEU A 99 -3.91 3.25 -2.98
N SER A 100 -4.76 2.22 -2.85
CA SER A 100 -4.36 0.80 -2.82
C SER A 100 -4.48 0.10 -4.18
N SER A 101 -4.88 0.81 -5.23
CA SER A 101 -4.99 0.24 -6.57
C SER A 101 -4.74 1.32 -7.62
N PRO A 102 -4.10 0.99 -8.75
CA PRO A 102 -4.11 1.90 -9.89
C PRO A 102 -5.58 2.20 -10.18
N ALA A 103 -5.91 3.48 -10.39
CA ALA A 103 -7.26 3.89 -10.72
C ALA A 103 -7.72 3.02 -11.89
N ASN A 104 -8.57 2.03 -11.61
CA ASN A 104 -9.25 1.25 -12.62
C ASN A 104 -10.26 2.22 -13.20
N ARG A 105 -9.78 3.08 -14.10
CA ARG A 105 -10.62 3.95 -14.89
C ARG A 105 -11.49 3.01 -15.69
N ALA A 106 -12.71 2.77 -15.19
CA ALA A 106 -13.80 2.32 -16.03
C ALA A 106 -13.72 3.18 -17.30
N SER A 107 -13.80 2.57 -18.48
CA SER A 107 -13.56 3.27 -19.75
C SER A 107 -14.53 4.45 -19.99
N GLY A 108 -15.53 4.61 -19.12
CA GLY A 108 -16.65 5.53 -19.29
C GLY A 108 -17.78 4.91 -20.11
N GLU A 109 -17.52 3.79 -20.79
CA GLU A 109 -18.53 3.07 -21.58
C GLU A 109 -19.33 2.14 -20.67
N MET A 110 -20.62 2.45 -20.55
CA MET A 110 -21.61 1.64 -19.87
C MET A 110 -22.25 0.70 -20.90
N VAL A 111 -22.21 -0.60 -20.66
CA VAL A 111 -22.85 -1.60 -21.52
C VAL A 111 -24.13 -2.08 -20.85
N PHE A 112 -25.22 -2.10 -21.61
CA PHE A 112 -26.48 -2.71 -21.19
C PHE A 112 -26.47 -4.18 -21.61
N ASP A 113 -26.63 -5.07 -20.65
CA ASP A 113 -26.86 -6.50 -20.90
C ASP A 113 -28.36 -6.77 -20.87
N ALA A 114 -28.90 -7.07 -22.04
CA ALA A 114 -30.33 -7.28 -22.24
C ALA A 114 -30.84 -8.62 -21.67
N GLU A 115 -29.97 -9.62 -21.45
CA GLU A 115 -30.38 -10.86 -20.79
C GLU A 115 -30.54 -10.67 -19.28
N ARG A 116 -29.73 -9.78 -18.72
CA ARG A 116 -29.72 -9.49 -17.28
C ARG A 116 -30.46 -8.21 -16.90
N GLU A 117 -30.88 -7.42 -17.88
CA GLU A 117 -31.50 -6.10 -17.73
C GLU A 117 -30.69 -5.14 -16.83
N ILE A 118 -29.35 -5.24 -16.86
CA ILE A 118 -28.46 -4.42 -16.04
C ILE A 118 -27.46 -3.64 -16.88
N TYR A 119 -27.13 -2.45 -16.39
CA TYR A 119 -26.02 -1.64 -16.88
C TYR A 119 -24.76 -1.93 -16.06
N PHE A 120 -23.63 -2.18 -16.73
CA PHE A 120 -22.33 -2.30 -16.07
C PHE A 120 -21.22 -1.55 -16.81
N PRO A 121 -20.21 -1.05 -16.08
CA PRO A 121 -19.06 -0.38 -16.69
C PRO A 121 -18.19 -1.41 -17.42
N GLN A 122 -17.81 -1.09 -18.66
CA GLN A 122 -16.88 -1.91 -19.43
C GLN A 122 -15.47 -1.78 -18.81
N ARG A 123 -14.88 -2.92 -18.45
CA ARG A 123 -13.49 -2.97 -17.98
C ARG A 123 -12.56 -3.00 -19.18
N PRO A 124 -11.45 -2.25 -19.17
CA PRO A 124 -10.41 -2.41 -20.18
C PRO A 124 -9.97 -3.88 -20.21
N PRO A 125 -9.69 -4.46 -21.40
CA PRO A 125 -9.13 -5.80 -21.47
C PRO A 125 -7.80 -5.82 -20.71
N PRO A 126 -7.48 -6.91 -19.97
CA PRO A 126 -6.19 -7.02 -19.31
C PRO A 126 -5.09 -6.87 -20.37
N SER A 127 -4.20 -5.90 -20.18
CA SER A 127 -3.01 -5.73 -21.02
C SER A 127 -2.22 -7.04 -20.97
N ALA A 128 -2.17 -7.76 -22.10
CA ALA A 128 -1.27 -8.89 -22.26
C ALA A 128 0.17 -8.34 -22.24
N GLY A 129 0.92 -8.67 -21.19
CA GLY A 129 2.33 -8.34 -21.01
C GLY A 129 3.05 -9.56 -20.47
#